data_AF-A0A5N9CF16-F1
#
_entry.id   AF-A0A5N9CF16-F1
#
_cell.length_a   1.000
_cell.length_b   1.000
_cell.length_c   1.000
_cell.angle_alpha   90.00
_cell.angle_beta   90.00
_cell.angle_gamma   90.00
#
_symmetry.space_group_name_H-M   'P 1'
#
loop_
_entity.id
_entity.type
_entity.pdbx_description
1 polymer ?
#
loop_
_entity_poly.entity_id
_entity_poly.type
_entity_poly.pdbx_seq_one_letter_code
_entity_poly.pdbx_strand_id
1 'polypeptide(L)'
;MSDYPNILFVITDELRATALKLYSDLGIQTPNIEKLAATGVKFEYAITPHPLCVPARVAMMSSRYPHSTGSRLNETLMPENELHAF
;
A
#
# COMPACT_ATOMS: atom_id res chain seq x y z
N MET A 1 -3.76 -30.35 -0.10
CA MET A 1 -3.80 -28.92 -0.48
C MET A 1 -4.04 -28.12 0.79
N SER A 2 -3.43 -26.96 0.95
CA SER A 2 -3.71 -26.07 2.10
C SER A 2 -5.14 -25.54 1.98
N ASP A 3 -5.87 -25.49 3.09
CA ASP A 3 -7.22 -24.89 3.16
C ASP A 3 -7.19 -23.36 3.08
N TYR A 4 -6.01 -22.76 3.16
CA TYR A 4 -5.82 -21.32 3.07
C TYR A 4 -5.25 -20.91 1.71
N PRO A 5 -5.77 -19.83 1.09
CA PRO A 5 -5.20 -19.28 -0.14
C PRO A 5 -3.83 -18.67 0.13
N ASN A 6 -2.94 -18.73 -0.86
CA ASN A 6 -1.71 -17.94 -0.84
C ASN A 6 -2.05 -16.46 -1.07
N ILE A 7 -1.39 -15.57 -0.32
CA ILE A 7 -1.54 -14.12 -0.47
C ILE A 7 -0.23 -13.56 -1.05
N LEU A 8 -0.31 -12.89 -2.20
CA LEU A 8 0.79 -12.15 -2.79
C LEU A 8 0.56 -10.65 -2.60
N PHE A 9 1.36 -10.02 -1.75
CA PHE A 9 1.30 -8.58 -1.49
C PHE A 9 2.37 -7.85 -2.33
N VAL A 10 1.94 -7.09 -3.34
CA VAL A 10 2.83 -6.32 -4.23
C VAL A 10 2.69 -4.83 -3.93
N ILE A 11 3.81 -4.15 -3.69
CA ILE A 11 3.87 -2.72 -3.40
C ILE A 11 4.99 -2.05 -4.19
N THR A 12 4.72 -0.84 -4.68
CA THR A 12 5.69 0.06 -5.30
C THR A 12 5.97 1.24 -4.37
N ASP A 13 7.19 1.77 -4.36
CA ASP A 13 7.50 3.02 -3.65
C ASP A 13 7.20 4.24 -4.52
N GLU A 14 6.70 5.32 -3.91
CA GLU A 14 6.38 6.62 -4.53
C GLU A 14 5.49 6.61 -5.79
N LEU A 15 4.73 5.54 -6.05
CA LEU A 15 3.86 5.47 -7.22
C LEU A 15 2.67 6.42 -7.09
N ARG A 16 2.68 7.48 -7.88
CA ARG A 16 1.56 8.40 -8.01
C ARG A 16 0.40 7.73 -8.74
N ALA A 17 -0.81 7.76 -8.18
CA ALA A 17 -2.01 7.19 -8.83
C ALA A 17 -2.21 7.75 -10.25
N THR A 18 -2.01 9.06 -10.44
CA THR A 18 -2.17 9.71 -11.75
C THR A 18 -1.09 9.37 -12.77
N ALA A 19 -0.05 8.63 -12.39
CA ALA A 19 0.90 8.05 -13.34
C ALA A 19 0.31 6.86 -14.09
N LEU A 20 -0.75 6.22 -13.58
CA LEU A 20 -1.41 5.08 -14.21
C LEU A 20 -2.61 5.53 -15.03
N LYS A 21 -2.73 5.02 -16.27
CA LYS A 21 -3.92 5.26 -17.11
C LYS A 21 -5.23 4.80 -16.45
N LEU A 22 -5.15 3.87 -15.49
CA LEU A 22 -6.25 3.38 -14.65
C LEU A 22 -6.94 4.47 -13.80
N TYR A 23 -6.25 5.56 -13.48
CA TYR A 23 -6.73 6.61 -12.59
C TYR A 23 -6.61 8.01 -13.18
N SER A 24 -6.08 8.16 -14.39
CA SER A 24 -5.81 9.46 -15.00
C SER A 24 -5.68 9.34 -16.51
N ASP A 25 -6.29 10.27 -17.24
CA ASP A 25 -6.14 10.30 -18.69
C ASP A 25 -4.74 10.65 -19.18
N LEU A 26 -3.95 11.30 -18.33
CA LEU A 26 -2.53 11.64 -18.55
C LEU A 26 -1.58 10.51 -18.11
N GLY A 27 -2.10 9.42 -17.55
CA GLY A 27 -1.29 8.29 -17.09
C GLY A 27 -0.75 7.44 -18.23
N ILE A 28 0.33 6.72 -17.95
CA ILE A 28 0.92 5.76 -18.90
C ILE A 28 0.15 4.44 -18.91
N GLN A 29 0.15 3.77 -20.06
CA GLN A 29 -0.45 2.45 -20.19
C GLN A 29 0.37 1.40 -19.42
N THR A 30 -0.30 0.57 -18.63
CA THR A 30 0.31 -0.46 -17.79
C THR A 30 -0.44 -1.78 -17.95
N PRO A 31 -0.25 -2.50 -19.07
CA PRO A 31 -1.16 -3.57 -19.50
C PRO A 31 -1.31 -4.71 -18.48
N ASN A 32 -0.25 -5.05 -17.73
CA ASN A 32 -0.30 -6.09 -16.71
C ASN A 32 -1.11 -5.67 -15.46
N ILE A 33 -0.99 -4.40 -15.05
CA ILE A 33 -1.76 -3.86 -13.91
C ILE A 33 -3.22 -3.66 -14.32
N GLU A 34 -3.46 -3.20 -15.55
CA GLU A 34 -4.79 -3.06 -16.14
C GLU A 34 -5.52 -4.40 -16.22
N LYS A 35 -4.84 -5.47 -16.63
CA LYS A 35 -5.40 -6.83 -16.63
C LYS A 35 -5.76 -7.31 -15.22
N LEU A 36 -4.91 -7.01 -14.23
CA LEU A 36 -5.20 -7.33 -12.83
C LEU A 36 -6.45 -6.58 -12.33
N ALA A 37 -6.56 -5.29 -12.63
CA ALA A 37 -7.72 -4.48 -12.26
C ALA A 37 -9.02 -4.96 -12.93
N ALA A 38 -8.95 -5.38 -14.20
CA ALA A 38 -10.11 -5.87 -14.97
C ALA A 38 -10.67 -7.22 -14.48
N THR A 39 -9.86 -7.99 -13.75
CA THR A 39 -10.23 -9.31 -13.22
C THR A 39 -10.41 -9.32 -11.70
N GLY A 40 -10.31 -8.16 -11.06
CA GLY A 40 -10.40 -7.99 -9.62
C GLY A 40 -11.22 -6.76 -9.21
N VAL A 41 -10.84 -6.16 -8.08
CA VAL A 41 -11.48 -4.95 -7.55
C VAL A 41 -10.49 -3.79 -7.63
N LYS A 42 -10.88 -2.71 -8.31
CA LYS A 42 -10.14 -1.43 -8.35
C LYS A 42 -10.77 -0.47 -7.34
N PHE A 43 -9.98 0.05 -6.41
CA PHE A 43 -10.43 1.08 -5.48
C PHE A 43 -10.22 2.46 -6.10
N GLU A 44 -11.30 3.22 -6.29
CA GLU A 44 -11.22 4.59 -6.83
C GLU A 44 -10.51 5.55 -5.86
N TYR A 45 -10.71 5.34 -4.55
CA TYR A 45 -10.15 6.18 -3.50
C TYR A 45 -9.41 5.34 -2.45
N ALA A 46 -8.12 5.10 -2.67
CA ALA A 46 -7.21 4.51 -1.69
C ALA A 46 -6.16 5.54 -1.27
N ILE A 47 -6.25 6.03 -0.03
CA ILE A 47 -5.43 7.14 0.47
C ILE A 47 -4.40 6.62 1.46
N THR A 48 -3.14 7.03 1.31
CA THR A 48 -2.07 6.68 2.25
C THR A 48 -2.36 7.27 3.64
N PRO A 49 -2.12 6.52 4.73
CA PRO A 49 -2.25 7.07 6.09
C PRO A 49 -1.16 8.10 6.41
N HIS A 50 -0.08 8.17 5.63
CA HIS A 50 0.99 9.17 5.79
C HIS A 50 1.75 9.42 4.47
N PRO A 51 2.14 10.65 4.14
CA PRO A 51 2.93 10.95 2.94
C PRO A 51 4.45 10.78 3.16
N LEU A 52 4.88 9.80 3.96
CA LEU A 52 6.30 9.43 4.13
C LEU A 52 6.46 7.91 4.20
N CYS A 53 7.62 7.42 3.75
CA CYS A 53 7.92 6.00 3.54
C CYS A 53 7.72 5.15 4.81
N VAL A 54 8.45 5.42 5.90
CA VAL A 54 8.38 4.58 7.11
C VAL A 54 7.01 4.68 7.79
N PRO A 55 6.46 5.88 8.07
CA PRO A 55 5.13 5.98 8.69
C PRO A 55 4.02 5.29 7.90
N ALA A 56 4.03 5.39 6.56
CA ALA A 56 3.03 4.73 5.71
C ALA A 56 3.15 3.21 5.78
N ARG A 57 4.37 2.68 5.73
CA ARG A 57 4.64 1.24 5.79
C ARG A 57 4.32 0.66 7.17
N VAL A 58 4.70 1.36 8.24
CA VAL A 58 4.36 0.95 9.61
C VAL A 58 2.85 0.89 9.78
N ALA A 59 2.12 1.91 9.31
CA ALA A 59 0.67 1.94 9.42
C ALA A 59 -0.02 0.84 8.62
N MET A 60 0.49 0.56 7.42
CA MET A 60 0.00 -0.52 6.55
C MET A 60 0.22 -1.90 7.16
N MET A 61 1.40 -2.15 7.75
CA MET A 61 1.76 -3.45 8.33
C MET A 61 1.07 -3.72 9.67
N SER A 62 0.87 -2.69 10.49
CA SER A 62 0.26 -2.81 11.83
C SER A 62 -1.25 -2.60 11.85
N SER A 63 -1.85 -2.15 10.73
CA SER A 63 -3.25 -1.72 10.67
C SER A 63 -3.60 -0.58 11.65
N ARG A 64 -2.61 0.25 12.00
CA ARG A 64 -2.76 1.35 12.96
C ARG A 64 -2.27 2.65 12.36
N TYR A 65 -2.91 3.75 12.70
CA TYR A 65 -2.45 5.05 12.23
C TYR A 65 -1.07 5.42 12.81
N PRO A 66 -0.27 6.24 12.10
CA PRO A 66 1.02 6.77 12.57
C PRO A 66 0.97 7.38 13.98
N HIS A 67 -0.16 7.99 14.36
CA HIS A 67 -0.32 8.57 15.70
C HIS A 67 -0.48 7.52 16.81
N SER A 68 -0.96 6.32 16.47
CA SER A 68 -1.16 5.21 17.41
C SER A 68 0.12 4.40 17.64
N THR A 69 1.05 4.39 16.69
CA THR A 69 2.34 3.67 16.77
C THR A 69 3.50 4.61 17.12
N GLY A 70 3.32 5.92 16.96
CA GLY A 70 4.37 6.93 17.17
C GLY A 70 5.30 7.13 15.97
N SER A 71 5.26 6.25 14.96
CA SER A 71 6.07 6.36 13.74
C SER A 71 5.56 7.49 12.84
N ARG A 72 6.11 8.70 12.99
CA ARG A 72 5.67 9.93 12.28
C ARG A 72 6.70 10.48 11.30
N LEU A 73 7.94 10.00 11.37
CA LEU A 73 9.05 10.40 10.53
C LEU A 73 9.79 9.16 10.02
N ASN A 74 10.66 9.32 9.03
CA ASN A 74 11.44 8.19 8.50
C ASN A 74 12.44 7.63 9.52
N GLU A 75 12.88 8.46 10.45
CA GLU A 75 13.81 8.12 11.52
C GLU A 75 13.10 7.45 12.70
N THR A 76 11.77 7.52 12.78
CA THR A 76 10.97 6.87 13.84
C THR A 76 10.47 5.52 13.36
N LEU A 77 11.29 4.51 13.57
CA LEU A 77 11.01 3.12 13.18
C LEU A 77 9.79 2.53 13.93
N MET A 78 9.33 1.37 13.46
CA MET A 78 8.28 0.60 14.14
C MET A 78 8.72 0.24 15.57
N PRO A 79 7.84 0.37 16.58
CA PRO A 79 8.11 -0.15 17.92
C PRO A 79 8.39 -1.66 17.89
N GLU A 80 9.35 -2.12 18.69
CA GLU A 80 9.86 -3.50 18.67
C GLU A 80 8.78 -4.58 18.87
N ASN A 81 7.69 -4.25 19.59
CA ASN A 81 6.61 -5.17 19.92
C ASN A 81 5.27 -4.80 19.25
N GLU A 82 5.30 -4.03 18.16
CA GLU A 82 4.08 -3.70 17.43
C GLU A 82 3.55 -4.94 16.70
N LEU A 83 2.27 -5.25 16.87
CA LEU A 83 1.64 -6.34 16.14
C LEU A 83 1.56 -5.95 14.65
N HIS A 84 2.09 -6.81 13.77
CA HIS A 84 2.13 -6.55 12.34
C HIS A 84 1.94 -7.80 11.49
N ALA A 85 1.67 -7.60 10.20
CA ALA A 85 1.36 -8.66 9.24
C ALA A 85 2.53 -9.60 8.87
N PHE A 86 3.77 -9.29 9.30
CA PHE A 86 4.99 -10.04 8.98
C PHE A 86 5.74 -10.56 10.21
#